data_AF-A0A2K6PK80-F1
#
_entry.id   AF-A0A2K6PK80-F1
#
_cell.length_a   1.000
_cell.length_b   1.000
_cell.length_c   1.000
_cell.angle_alpha   90.00
_cell.angle_beta   90.00
_cell.angle_gamma   90.00
#
_symmetry.space_group_name_H-M   'P 1'
#
loop_
_entity.id
_entity.type
_entity.pdbx_description
1 polymer ?
#
loop_
_entity_poly.entity_id
_entity_poly.type
_entity_poly.pdbx_seq_one_letter_code
_entity_poly.pdbx_strand_id
1 'polypeptide(L)'
;MHMTAEALEEIESQIQKFTVQNRSASERNSSGDVDSAHMEYPYGELIISLGFFFVFFLESLALQCCPGAARGSAVQEEEWGGAHIFELHSHGHLPSPSKSPLRALILLLSLSFHSVFEGLAVGLQPTVAATVQLCLAVLAHKGLVVFGVGMRLVQLGTRSRWAVFSILLLALMSPLGLAVGLAVTERDSEGGRGLAQAVLEGVAAGTFLYVTFLEILPRELASPEAPLAKWSCVAAGFAFMAFIALWA
;
A
#
# COMPACT_ATOMS: atom_id res chain seq x y z
N MET A 1 -11.63 -6.35 9.01
CA MET A 1 -11.23 -6.56 10.42
C MET A 1 -10.86 -8.02 10.69
N HIS A 2 -11.46 -9.00 10.00
CA HIS A 2 -11.06 -10.41 10.09
C HIS A 2 -9.72 -10.70 9.39
N MET A 3 -9.51 -10.19 8.17
CA MET A 3 -8.23 -10.40 7.44
C MET A 3 -6.99 -9.87 8.15
N THR A 4 -7.12 -8.75 8.87
CA THR A 4 -6.01 -8.22 9.66
C THR A 4 -5.77 -9.06 10.90
N ALA A 5 -6.78 -9.74 11.43
CA ALA A 5 -6.64 -10.65 12.56
C ALA A 5 -6.06 -12.00 12.12
N GLU A 6 -6.51 -12.57 11.00
CA GLU A 6 -5.94 -13.79 10.42
C GLU A 6 -4.50 -13.58 9.95
N ALA A 7 -4.20 -12.44 9.32
CA ALA A 7 -2.82 -12.10 8.99
C ALA A 7 -1.96 -11.94 10.26
N LEU A 8 -2.50 -11.37 11.34
CA LEU A 8 -1.76 -11.25 12.61
C LEU A 8 -1.51 -12.63 13.25
N GLU A 9 -2.53 -13.48 13.28
CA GLU A 9 -2.45 -14.83 13.85
C GLU A 9 -1.50 -15.75 13.05
N GLU A 10 -1.51 -15.65 11.71
CA GLU A 10 -0.60 -16.38 10.83
C GLU A 10 0.86 -15.93 11.06
N ILE A 11 1.09 -14.62 11.21
CA ILE A 11 2.40 -14.03 11.51
C ILE A 11 2.91 -14.50 12.88
N GLU A 12 2.08 -14.43 13.92
CA GLU A 12 2.44 -14.88 15.28
C GLU A 12 2.74 -16.38 15.32
N SER A 13 1.90 -17.19 14.67
CA SER A 13 2.07 -18.65 14.58
C SER A 13 3.40 -19.05 13.94
N GLN A 14 3.79 -18.39 12.84
CA GLN A 14 5.05 -18.69 12.15
C GLN A 14 6.28 -18.25 12.97
N ILE A 15 6.20 -17.10 13.65
CA ILE A 15 7.27 -16.60 14.53
C ILE A 15 7.44 -17.54 15.74
N GLN A 16 6.34 -18.02 16.33
CA GLN A 16 6.38 -18.97 17.43
C GLN A 16 7.00 -20.30 17.00
N LYS A 17 6.61 -20.81 15.82
CA LYS A 17 7.19 -22.03 15.24
C LYS A 17 8.69 -21.90 14.99
N PHE A 18 9.13 -20.75 14.45
CA PHE A 18 10.56 -20.47 14.24
C PHE A 18 11.33 -20.36 15.57
N THR A 19 10.74 -19.74 16.59
CA THR A 19 11.32 -19.59 17.93
C THR A 19 11.46 -20.94 18.63
N VAL A 20 10.46 -21.81 18.56
CA VAL A 20 10.50 -23.17 19.10
C VAL A 20 11.51 -24.05 18.35
N GLN A 21 11.60 -23.92 17.03
CA GLN A 21 12.57 -24.67 16.24
C GLN A 21 14.02 -24.23 16.53
N ASN A 22 14.25 -22.93 16.73
CA ASN A 22 15.56 -22.41 17.16
C ASN A 22 15.89 -22.76 18.62
N ARG A 23 14.87 -22.83 19.50
CA ARG A 23 14.99 -23.30 20.89
C ARG A 23 15.33 -24.80 20.95
N SER A 24 14.77 -25.64 20.08
CA SER A 24 15.13 -27.08 20.02
C SER A 24 16.55 -27.33 19.47
N ALA A 25 17.09 -26.40 18.67
CA ALA A 25 18.52 -26.41 18.30
C ALA A 25 19.44 -25.94 19.45
N SER A 26 18.94 -25.06 20.32
CA SER A 26 19.67 -24.53 21.48
C SER A 26 19.53 -25.35 22.76
N GLU A 27 18.46 -26.13 22.93
CA GLU A 27 18.15 -26.92 24.14
C GLU A 27 18.97 -28.19 24.28
N ARG A 28 19.84 -28.52 23.30
CA ARG A 28 20.92 -29.48 23.55
C ARG A 28 22.05 -28.90 24.40
N ASN A 29 22.09 -27.58 24.67
CA ASN A 29 23.29 -26.94 25.23
C ASN A 29 23.15 -26.05 26.47
N SER A 30 21.99 -25.88 27.09
CA SER A 30 21.97 -25.37 28.48
C SER A 30 20.61 -25.52 29.16
N SER A 31 20.61 -26.29 30.24
CA SER A 31 19.63 -26.28 31.32
C SER A 31 19.60 -24.92 32.04
N GLY A 32 18.41 -24.41 32.36
CA GLY A 32 18.23 -23.33 33.33
C GLY A 32 16.95 -22.55 33.12
N ASP A 33 15.97 -22.78 34.00
CA ASP A 33 14.75 -21.99 34.19
C ASP A 33 15.00 -20.48 34.15
N VAL A 34 14.17 -19.75 33.38
CA VAL A 34 13.69 -18.41 33.75
C VAL A 34 12.27 -18.25 33.21
N ASP A 35 11.33 -18.10 34.14
CA ASP A 35 9.98 -17.59 33.93
C ASP A 35 10.06 -16.17 33.36
N SER A 36 9.83 -16.02 32.06
CA SER A 36 9.63 -14.73 31.42
C SER A 36 8.21 -14.65 30.90
N ALA A 37 7.41 -13.80 31.54
CA ALA A 37 6.23 -13.22 30.92
C ALA A 37 6.65 -12.57 29.59
N HIS A 38 6.55 -13.33 28.51
CA HIS A 38 6.85 -12.87 27.16
C HIS A 38 5.76 -11.87 26.79
N MET A 39 6.03 -10.58 26.98
CA MET A 39 5.36 -9.51 26.25
C MET A 39 5.73 -9.69 24.78
N GLU A 40 4.89 -10.42 24.06
CA GLU A 40 5.01 -10.63 22.63
C GLU A 40 4.93 -9.26 21.94
N TYR A 41 6.00 -8.89 21.24
CA TYR A 41 6.09 -7.59 20.60
C TYR A 41 5.18 -7.58 19.36
N PRO A 42 4.37 -6.52 19.14
CA PRO A 42 3.42 -6.43 18.03
C PRO A 42 4.13 -6.22 16.68
N TYR A 43 4.75 -7.28 16.16
CA TYR A 43 5.53 -7.24 14.92
C TYR A 43 4.64 -6.93 13.71
N GLY A 44 3.39 -7.39 13.69
CA GLY A 44 2.43 -7.12 12.62
C GLY A 44 2.17 -5.62 12.45
N GLU A 45 1.86 -4.92 13.54
CA GLU A 45 1.62 -3.48 13.56
C GLU A 45 2.86 -2.69 13.18
N LEU A 46 4.04 -3.14 13.59
CA LEU A 46 5.31 -2.53 13.19
C LEU A 46 5.52 -2.65 11.67
N ILE A 47 5.31 -3.83 11.10
CA ILE A 47 5.48 -4.09 9.66
C ILE A 47 4.47 -3.28 8.84
N ILE A 48 3.20 -3.22 9.29
CA ILE A 48 2.17 -2.38 8.66
C ILE A 48 2.56 -0.90 8.73
N SER A 49 3.04 -0.43 9.89
CA SER A 49 3.52 0.94 10.05
C SER A 49 4.70 1.24 9.13
N LEU A 50 5.62 0.29 8.96
CA LEU A 50 6.75 0.40 8.04
C LEU A 50 6.27 0.59 6.59
N GLY A 51 5.27 -0.19 6.15
CA GLY A 51 4.66 -0.03 4.83
C GLY A 51 3.97 1.33 4.64
N PHE A 52 3.32 1.84 5.68
CA PHE A 52 2.72 3.17 5.66
C PHE A 52 3.79 4.27 5.50
N PHE A 53 4.85 4.26 6.31
CA PHE A 53 5.94 5.23 6.21
C PHE A 53 6.77 5.08 4.93
N PHE A 54 6.83 3.88 4.35
CA PHE A 54 7.45 3.66 3.05
C PHE A 54 6.76 4.50 1.95
N VAL A 55 5.43 4.59 1.94
CA VAL A 55 4.73 5.45 0.97
C VAL A 55 5.03 6.93 1.21
N PHE A 56 5.07 7.36 2.48
CA PHE A 56 5.46 8.74 2.82
C PHE A 56 6.88 9.07 2.35
N PHE A 57 7.80 8.11 2.45
CA PHE A 57 9.16 8.24 1.90
C PHE A 57 9.15 8.34 0.36
N LEU A 58 8.36 7.51 -0.33
CA LEU A 58 8.20 7.60 -1.78
C LEU A 58 7.62 8.93 -2.24
N GLU A 59 6.63 9.46 -1.51
CA GLU A 59 6.06 10.79 -1.77
C GLU A 59 7.14 11.87 -1.62
N SER A 60 7.91 11.83 -0.53
CA SER A 60 9.02 12.75 -0.30
C SER A 60 10.04 12.71 -1.44
N LEU A 61 10.46 11.50 -1.84
CA LEU A 61 11.40 11.29 -2.94
C LEU A 61 10.85 11.80 -4.28
N ALA A 62 9.58 11.52 -4.58
CA ALA A 62 8.93 11.99 -5.79
C ALA A 62 8.90 13.52 -5.87
N LEU A 63 8.63 14.20 -4.75
CA LEU A 63 8.65 15.66 -4.66
C LEU A 63 10.06 16.24 -4.86
N GLN A 64 11.09 15.58 -4.35
CA GLN A 64 12.49 15.99 -4.50
C GLN A 64 13.03 15.74 -5.92
N CYS A 65 12.60 14.66 -6.57
CA CYS A 65 12.96 14.35 -7.95
C CYS A 65 12.19 15.21 -8.97
N CYS A 66 11.03 15.76 -8.59
CA CYS A 66 10.22 16.62 -9.46
C CYS A 66 9.94 18.02 -8.86
N PRO A 67 10.96 18.83 -8.49
CA PRO A 67 10.73 20.19 -7.96
C PRO A 67 10.05 21.10 -9.00
N GLY A 68 10.31 20.83 -10.29
CA GLY A 68 9.83 21.65 -11.41
C GLY A 68 8.34 21.53 -11.72
N ALA A 69 7.67 20.45 -11.32
CA ALA A 69 6.24 20.27 -11.56
C ALA A 69 5.36 21.08 -10.58
N ALA A 70 5.89 21.46 -9.42
CA ALA A 70 5.26 22.44 -8.52
C ALA A 70 5.46 23.89 -8.99
N ARG A 71 6.52 24.16 -9.76
CA ARG A 71 6.86 25.50 -10.29
C ARG A 71 6.25 25.79 -11.68
N GLY A 72 5.87 24.76 -12.43
CA GLY A 72 5.30 24.87 -13.77
C GLY A 72 3.85 25.38 -13.84
N SER A 73 3.18 25.59 -12.71
CA SER A 73 1.84 26.20 -12.65
C SER A 73 1.85 27.66 -12.16
N ALA A 74 3.03 28.24 -11.93
CA ALA A 74 3.21 29.64 -11.51
C ALA A 74 3.92 30.50 -12.58
N VAL A 75 3.73 30.16 -13.86
CA VAL A 75 4.12 31.05 -14.98
C VAL A 75 2.93 31.18 -15.92
N GLN A 76 1.91 31.92 -15.48
CA GLN A 76 1.12 32.78 -16.35
C GLN A 76 0.37 33.78 -15.48
N GLU A 77 0.93 34.99 -15.39
CA GLU A 77 0.36 36.31 -15.06
C GLU A 77 1.56 37.14 -14.56
N GLU A 78 2.00 38.25 -15.18
CA GLU A 78 1.25 39.35 -15.76
C GLU A 78 2.07 40.19 -16.77
N GLU A 79 1.38 40.77 -17.75
CA GLU A 79 1.72 42.09 -18.30
C GLU A 79 0.52 43.02 -18.08
N TRP A 80 0.43 43.65 -16.91
CA TRP A 80 -0.01 45.05 -16.75
C TRP A 80 0.40 45.53 -15.37
N GLY A 81 1.22 46.58 -15.31
CA GLY A 81 1.96 46.95 -14.10
C GLY A 81 1.22 47.73 -13.01
N GLY A 82 1.99 48.02 -11.94
CA GLY A 82 1.72 49.14 -11.05
C GLY A 82 1.95 48.88 -9.55
N ALA A 83 3.15 49.30 -9.09
CA ALA A 83 3.45 49.81 -7.74
C ALA A 83 3.50 48.87 -6.50
N HIS A 84 4.60 49.05 -5.76
CA HIS A 84 5.00 48.43 -4.50
C HIS A 84 4.09 48.78 -3.31
N ILE A 85 3.97 47.87 -2.32
CA ILE A 85 4.50 47.97 -0.93
C ILE A 85 3.82 46.91 -0.03
N PHE A 86 4.67 46.05 0.55
CA PHE A 86 4.72 45.48 1.92
C PHE A 86 3.44 44.98 2.66
N GLU A 87 3.66 43.98 3.54
CA GLU A 87 2.73 43.43 4.56
C GLU A 87 1.92 42.20 4.05
N LEU A 88 1.90 41.01 4.66
CA LEU A 88 2.04 40.57 6.05
C LEU A 88 2.30 39.04 6.06
N HIS A 89 2.99 38.50 7.07
CA HIS A 89 3.05 37.06 7.36
C HIS A 89 1.66 36.40 7.36
N SER A 90 1.51 35.25 6.68
CA SER A 90 0.42 34.32 6.98
C SER A 90 0.73 32.88 6.52
N HIS A 91 0.91 32.03 7.52
CA HIS A 91 0.56 30.61 7.64
C HIS A 91 0.75 29.65 6.45
N GLY A 92 1.46 28.56 6.73
CA GLY A 92 1.69 27.41 5.87
C GLY A 92 0.45 27.03 5.06
N HIS A 93 0.55 27.26 3.76
CA HIS A 93 -0.47 26.88 2.81
C HIS A 93 -0.49 25.35 2.76
N LEU A 94 -1.46 24.74 3.44
CA LEU A 94 -1.92 23.41 3.05
C LEU A 94 -2.17 23.49 1.54
N PRO A 95 -1.51 22.66 0.71
CA PRO A 95 -1.65 22.77 -0.72
C PRO A 95 -3.12 22.56 -1.05
N SER A 96 -3.68 23.59 -1.70
CA SER A 96 -4.99 23.61 -2.33
C SER A 96 -5.34 22.24 -2.92
N PRO A 97 -6.62 21.82 -2.93
CA PRO A 97 -7.10 20.61 -3.61
C PRO A 97 -7.03 20.76 -5.13
N SER A 98 -5.92 21.28 -5.65
CA SER A 98 -5.65 21.37 -7.07
C SER A 98 -5.38 19.96 -7.61
N LYS A 99 -5.89 19.74 -8.82
CA LYS A 99 -5.78 18.53 -9.63
C LYS A 99 -4.33 18.32 -10.10
N SER A 100 -3.39 18.20 -9.17
CA SER A 100 -1.97 18.19 -9.50
C SER A 100 -1.56 16.83 -10.11
N PRO A 101 -0.90 16.83 -11.29
CA PRO A 101 -0.38 15.60 -11.91
C PRO A 101 0.62 14.87 -11.00
N LEU A 102 1.30 15.59 -10.08
CA LEU A 102 2.19 15.00 -9.09
C LEU A 102 1.47 14.03 -8.15
N ARG A 103 0.26 14.38 -7.72
CA ARG A 103 -0.55 13.51 -6.86
C ARG A 103 -1.02 12.24 -7.58
N ALA A 104 -1.23 12.31 -8.89
CA ALA A 104 -1.54 11.13 -9.69
C ALA A 104 -0.29 10.27 -9.90
N LEU A 105 0.88 10.89 -10.07
CA LEU A 105 2.16 10.20 -10.14
C LEU A 105 2.48 9.46 -8.84
N ILE A 106 2.35 10.14 -7.69
CA ILE A 106 2.56 9.54 -6.36
C ILE A 106 1.61 8.34 -6.20
N LEU A 107 0.33 8.51 -6.48
CA LEU A 107 -0.66 7.43 -6.39
C LEU A 107 -0.32 6.23 -7.29
N LEU A 108 0.10 6.48 -8.53
CA LEU A 108 0.56 5.42 -9.43
C LEU A 108 1.83 4.72 -8.93
N LEU A 109 2.78 5.48 -8.37
CA LEU A 109 4.02 4.95 -7.83
C LEU A 109 3.76 4.09 -6.58
N SER A 110 2.99 4.61 -5.63
CA SER A 110 2.58 3.93 -4.40
C SER A 110 1.86 2.61 -4.70
N LEU A 111 0.87 2.64 -5.60
CA LEU A 111 0.13 1.45 -6.01
C LEU A 111 0.98 0.46 -6.82
N SER A 112 1.99 0.94 -7.56
CA SER A 112 2.93 0.05 -8.28
C SER A 112 3.77 -0.76 -7.31
N PHE A 113 4.35 -0.12 -6.27
CA PHE A 113 5.11 -0.84 -5.25
C PHE A 113 4.23 -1.78 -4.44
N HIS A 114 3.04 -1.32 -4.02
CA HIS A 114 2.04 -2.16 -3.37
C HIS A 114 1.78 -3.44 -4.17
N SER A 115 1.54 -3.29 -5.48
CA SER A 115 1.28 -4.40 -6.39
C SER A 115 2.46 -5.35 -6.55
N VAL A 116 3.71 -4.88 -6.45
CA VAL A 116 4.90 -5.74 -6.46
C VAL A 116 4.99 -6.54 -5.16
N PHE A 117 4.79 -5.90 -3.99
CA PHE A 117 4.84 -6.59 -2.69
C PHE A 117 3.77 -7.66 -2.56
N GLU A 118 2.55 -7.34 -2.97
CA GLU A 118 1.44 -8.29 -3.04
C GLU A 118 1.77 -9.46 -3.99
N GLY A 119 2.26 -9.18 -5.19
CA GLY A 119 2.67 -10.23 -6.13
C GLY A 119 3.77 -11.14 -5.56
N LEU A 120 4.77 -10.56 -4.90
CA LEU A 120 5.83 -11.31 -4.23
C LEU A 120 5.27 -12.23 -3.15
N ALA A 121 4.34 -11.74 -2.32
CA ALA A 121 3.70 -12.53 -1.28
C ALA A 121 2.96 -13.75 -1.88
N VAL A 122 2.16 -13.54 -2.94
CA VAL A 122 1.47 -14.63 -3.65
C VAL A 122 2.46 -15.66 -4.20
N GLY A 123 3.62 -15.22 -4.70
CA GLY A 123 4.66 -16.10 -5.23
C GLY A 123 5.43 -16.90 -4.18
N LEU A 124 5.40 -16.48 -2.92
CA LEU A 124 6.06 -17.17 -1.82
C LEU A 124 5.19 -18.26 -1.17
N GLN A 125 3.89 -18.27 -1.48
CA GLN A 125 2.93 -19.18 -0.87
C GLN A 125 3.38 -20.66 -0.96
N PRO A 126 3.27 -21.46 0.12
CA PRO A 126 3.76 -22.84 0.17
C PRO A 126 3.04 -23.82 -0.76
N THR A 127 1.76 -23.58 -1.09
CA THR A 127 0.96 -24.53 -1.88
C THR A 127 0.24 -23.83 -3.03
N VAL A 128 0.08 -24.55 -4.15
CA VAL A 128 -0.64 -24.05 -5.33
C VAL A 128 -2.09 -23.68 -4.98
N ALA A 129 -2.74 -24.45 -4.10
CA ALA A 129 -4.10 -24.16 -3.66
C ALA A 129 -4.19 -22.79 -2.99
N ALA A 130 -3.28 -22.51 -2.06
CA ALA A 130 -3.24 -21.21 -1.40
C ALA A 130 -2.79 -20.07 -2.34
N THR A 131 -1.89 -20.35 -3.31
CA THR A 131 -1.54 -19.36 -4.35
C THR A 131 -2.76 -18.97 -5.18
N VAL A 132 -3.58 -19.95 -5.58
CA VAL A 132 -4.81 -19.69 -6.33
C VAL A 132 -5.81 -18.91 -5.48
N GLN A 133 -5.98 -19.30 -4.21
CA GLN A 133 -6.88 -18.64 -3.27
C GLN A 133 -6.50 -17.17 -3.05
N LEU A 134 -5.23 -16.89 -2.74
CA LEU A 134 -4.73 -15.51 -2.64
C LEU A 134 -4.85 -14.77 -3.98
N CYS A 135 -4.52 -15.39 -5.11
CA CYS A 135 -4.63 -14.76 -6.42
C CYS A 135 -6.07 -14.34 -6.75
N LEU A 136 -7.08 -15.13 -6.36
CA LEU A 136 -8.49 -14.76 -6.51
C LEU A 136 -8.84 -13.54 -5.65
N ALA A 137 -8.37 -13.50 -4.39
CA ALA A 137 -8.56 -12.37 -3.49
C ALA A 137 -7.89 -11.09 -4.03
N VAL A 138 -6.66 -11.22 -4.53
CA VAL A 138 -5.89 -10.17 -5.21
C VAL A 138 -6.66 -9.65 -6.42
N LEU A 139 -7.12 -10.54 -7.30
CA LEU A 139 -7.81 -10.16 -8.53
C LEU A 139 -9.09 -9.36 -8.25
N ALA A 140 -9.85 -9.75 -7.22
CA ALA A 140 -11.09 -9.10 -6.85
C ALA A 140 -10.89 -7.61 -6.50
N HIS A 141 -9.87 -7.29 -5.72
CA HIS A 141 -9.63 -5.90 -5.31
C HIS A 141 -8.72 -5.13 -6.27
N LYS A 142 -7.81 -5.80 -6.98
CA LYS A 142 -6.98 -5.18 -8.02
C LYS A 142 -7.83 -4.60 -9.15
N GLY A 143 -8.91 -5.28 -9.53
CA GLY A 143 -9.87 -4.76 -10.50
C GLY A 143 -10.50 -3.43 -10.05
N LEU A 144 -10.92 -3.35 -8.79
CA LEU A 144 -11.50 -2.14 -8.20
C LEU A 144 -10.49 -1.00 -8.11
N VAL A 145 -9.26 -1.30 -7.70
CA VAL A 145 -8.16 -0.32 -7.62
C VAL A 145 -7.85 0.25 -9.00
N VAL A 146 -7.66 -0.61 -10.01
CA VAL A 146 -7.35 -0.19 -11.39
C VAL A 146 -8.50 0.62 -11.98
N PHE A 147 -9.76 0.25 -11.71
CA PHE A 147 -10.92 1.02 -12.13
C PHE A 147 -10.93 2.43 -11.51
N GLY A 148 -10.69 2.54 -10.19
CA GLY A 148 -10.62 3.82 -9.49
C GLY A 148 -9.48 4.72 -10.01
N VAL A 149 -8.29 4.14 -10.22
CA VAL A 149 -7.15 4.84 -10.84
C VAL A 149 -7.50 5.31 -12.25
N GLY A 150 -8.13 4.46 -13.06
CA GLY A 150 -8.55 4.80 -14.42
C GLY A 150 -9.53 5.97 -14.46
N MET A 151 -10.56 5.93 -13.60
CA MET A 151 -11.51 7.03 -13.42
C MET A 151 -10.78 8.33 -13.03
N ARG A 152 -9.80 8.25 -12.12
CA ARG A 152 -9.01 9.40 -11.71
C ARG A 152 -8.20 9.98 -12.87
N LEU A 153 -7.54 9.14 -13.66
CA LEU A 153 -6.77 9.59 -14.82
C LEU A 153 -7.64 10.28 -15.86
N VAL A 154 -8.87 9.80 -16.08
CA VAL A 154 -9.87 10.43 -16.95
C VAL A 154 -10.32 11.78 -16.40
N GLN A 155 -10.64 11.89 -15.11
CA GLN A 155 -11.03 13.15 -14.46
C GLN A 155 -9.94 14.22 -14.51
N LEU A 156 -8.67 13.82 -14.52
CA LEU A 156 -7.51 14.70 -14.66
C LEU A 156 -7.24 15.14 -16.11
N GLY A 157 -8.00 14.62 -17.10
CA GLY A 157 -7.76 14.91 -18.51
C GLY A 157 -6.48 14.29 -19.05
N THR A 158 -5.99 13.20 -18.43
CA THR A 158 -4.78 12.51 -18.87
C THR A 158 -4.99 12.00 -20.29
N ARG A 159 -4.03 12.27 -21.19
CA ARG A 159 -4.10 11.79 -22.57
C ARG A 159 -4.29 10.27 -22.59
N SER A 160 -5.25 9.77 -23.35
CA SER A 160 -5.62 8.34 -23.40
C SER A 160 -4.43 7.38 -23.49
N ARG A 161 -3.42 7.68 -24.32
CA ARG A 161 -2.18 6.89 -24.42
C ARG A 161 -1.44 6.71 -23.08
N TRP A 162 -1.36 7.77 -22.27
CA TRP A 162 -0.67 7.77 -20.99
C TRP A 162 -1.53 7.10 -19.91
N ALA A 163 -2.85 7.25 -19.99
CA ALA A 163 -3.77 6.55 -19.10
C ALA A 163 -3.70 5.02 -19.31
N VAL A 164 -3.75 4.57 -20.58
CA VAL A 164 -3.59 3.15 -20.93
C VAL A 164 -2.23 2.63 -20.50
N PHE A 165 -1.15 3.38 -20.78
CA PHE A 165 0.19 3.00 -20.35
C PHE A 165 0.29 2.83 -18.82
N SER A 166 -0.29 3.76 -18.06
CA SER A 166 -0.29 3.71 -16.58
C SER A 166 -1.05 2.50 -16.05
N ILE A 167 -2.21 2.19 -16.65
CA ILE A 167 -3.01 1.01 -16.29
C ILE A 167 -2.25 -0.28 -16.61
N LEU A 168 -1.61 -0.37 -17.79
CA LEU A 168 -0.81 -1.52 -18.17
C LEU A 168 0.39 -1.72 -17.23
N LEU A 169 1.06 -0.63 -16.86
CA LEU A 169 2.16 -0.67 -15.91
C LEU A 169 1.69 -1.23 -14.56
N LEU A 170 0.59 -0.71 -14.02
CA LEU A 170 0.01 -1.17 -12.75
C LEU A 170 -0.46 -2.63 -12.82
N ALA A 171 -0.96 -3.08 -13.97
CA ALA A 171 -1.35 -4.46 -14.20
C ALA A 171 -0.14 -5.41 -14.23
N LEU A 172 0.99 -4.99 -14.80
CA LEU A 172 2.22 -5.79 -14.92
C LEU A 172 3.01 -5.93 -13.61
N MET A 173 2.81 -5.04 -12.63
CA MET A 173 3.53 -5.10 -11.35
C MET A 173 3.21 -6.36 -10.53
N SER A 174 1.95 -6.83 -10.50
CA SER A 174 1.58 -8.08 -9.79
C SER A 174 2.21 -9.34 -10.41
N PRO A 175 2.10 -9.61 -11.73
CA PRO A 175 2.76 -10.77 -12.32
C PRO A 175 4.28 -10.68 -12.25
N LEU A 176 4.86 -9.47 -12.28
CA LEU A 176 6.28 -9.27 -12.02
C LEU A 176 6.66 -9.71 -10.59
N GLY A 177 5.93 -9.23 -9.58
CA GLY A 177 6.15 -9.64 -8.19
C GLY A 177 5.99 -11.15 -8.00
N LEU A 178 4.94 -11.73 -8.58
CA LEU A 178 4.69 -13.18 -8.56
C LEU A 178 5.86 -13.97 -9.16
N ALA A 179 6.32 -13.58 -10.34
CA ALA A 179 7.43 -14.25 -11.02
C ALA A 179 8.72 -14.18 -10.19
N VAL A 180 9.00 -13.04 -9.56
CA VAL A 180 10.15 -12.89 -8.66
C VAL A 180 9.98 -13.74 -7.39
N GLY A 181 8.79 -13.77 -6.78
CA GLY A 181 8.51 -14.58 -5.59
C GLY A 181 8.69 -16.07 -5.85
N LEU A 182 8.22 -16.55 -7.00
CA LEU A 182 8.44 -17.93 -7.45
C LEU A 182 9.93 -18.24 -7.69
N ALA A 183 10.68 -17.29 -8.27
CA ALA A 183 12.12 -17.48 -8.50
C ALA A 183 12.94 -17.51 -7.20
N VAL A 184 12.53 -16.77 -6.15
CA VAL A 184 13.17 -16.77 -4.83
C VAL A 184 12.86 -18.05 -4.06
N THR A 185 11.66 -18.59 -4.25
CA THR A 185 11.16 -19.79 -3.55
C THR A 185 12.05 -21.02 -3.70
N GLU A 186 12.80 -21.16 -4.81
CA GLU A 186 13.67 -22.32 -5.03
C GLU A 186 14.90 -22.39 -4.11
N ARG A 187 15.21 -21.32 -3.37
CA ARG A 187 16.49 -21.18 -2.65
C ARG A 187 16.39 -21.15 -1.13
N ASP A 188 15.18 -21.04 -0.57
CA ASP A 188 15.00 -20.75 0.86
C ASP A 188 14.29 -21.86 1.64
N SER A 189 14.64 -21.97 2.92
CA SER A 189 13.99 -22.87 3.89
C SER A 189 12.52 -22.46 4.12
N GLU A 190 11.65 -23.43 4.43
CA GLU A 190 10.20 -23.17 4.61
C GLU A 190 9.89 -22.08 5.65
N GLY A 191 10.69 -21.97 6.72
CA GLY A 191 10.53 -20.92 7.74
C GLY A 191 10.87 -19.52 7.24
N GLY A 192 11.90 -19.37 6.41
CA GLY A 192 12.28 -18.08 5.82
C GLY A 192 11.23 -17.57 4.82
N ARG A 193 10.60 -18.48 4.09
CA ARG A 193 9.54 -18.16 3.12
C ARG A 193 8.29 -17.61 3.81
N GLY A 194 7.83 -18.24 4.88
CA GLY A 194 6.68 -17.78 5.65
C GLY A 194 6.90 -16.39 6.25
N LEU A 195 8.09 -16.14 6.82
CA LEU A 195 8.44 -14.82 7.35
C LEU A 195 8.50 -13.75 6.26
N ALA A 196 9.11 -14.05 5.11
CA ALA A 196 9.19 -13.10 3.99
C ALA A 196 7.79 -12.77 3.46
N GLN A 197 6.92 -13.77 3.31
CA GLN A 197 5.53 -13.58 2.91
C GLN A 197 4.80 -12.65 3.90
N ALA A 198 4.82 -12.98 5.19
CA ALA A 198 4.25 -12.19 6.27
C ALA A 198 4.69 -10.71 6.24
N VAL A 199 5.99 -10.47 6.08
CA VAL A 199 6.55 -9.11 5.99
C VAL A 199 6.03 -8.38 4.76
N LEU A 200 6.01 -9.04 3.60
CA LEU A 200 5.54 -8.46 2.34
C LEU A 200 4.05 -8.11 2.39
N GLU A 201 3.22 -8.98 2.96
CA GLU A 201 1.79 -8.73 3.16
C GLU A 201 1.54 -7.58 4.13
N GLY A 202 2.27 -7.53 5.26
CA GLY A 202 2.17 -6.43 6.21
C GLY A 202 2.59 -5.09 5.60
N VAL A 203 3.70 -5.06 4.85
CA VAL A 203 4.15 -3.85 4.13
C VAL A 203 3.11 -3.46 3.07
N ALA A 204 2.58 -4.41 2.29
CA ALA A 204 1.53 -4.15 1.31
C ALA A 204 0.27 -3.58 1.98
N ALA A 205 -0.18 -4.13 3.11
CA ALA A 205 -1.30 -3.60 3.88
C ALA A 205 -1.05 -2.15 4.34
N GLY A 206 0.16 -1.86 4.85
CA GLY A 206 0.58 -0.51 5.22
C GLY A 206 0.52 0.49 4.07
N THR A 207 1.03 0.10 2.90
CA THR A 207 0.98 0.94 1.70
C THR A 207 -0.47 1.22 1.26
N PHE A 208 -1.34 0.21 1.32
CA PHE A 208 -2.76 0.35 0.96
C PHE A 208 -3.52 1.26 1.93
N LEU A 209 -3.22 1.19 3.23
CA LEU A 209 -3.79 2.08 4.24
C LEU A 209 -3.43 3.53 3.96
N TYR A 210 -2.16 3.83 3.66
CA TYR A 210 -1.73 5.18 3.30
C TYR A 210 -2.52 5.70 2.08
N VAL A 211 -2.48 4.96 0.97
CA VAL A 211 -3.12 5.35 -0.29
C VAL A 211 -4.63 5.55 -0.10
N THR A 212 -5.29 4.64 0.62
CA THR A 212 -6.73 4.73 0.87
C THR A 212 -7.08 5.95 1.72
N PHE A 213 -6.48 6.10 2.90
CA PHE A 213 -6.91 7.10 3.88
C PHE A 213 -6.34 8.50 3.64
N LEU A 214 -5.19 8.64 2.99
CA LEU A 214 -4.55 9.94 2.78
C LEU A 214 -4.59 10.41 1.33
N GLU A 215 -4.60 9.51 0.36
CA GLU A 215 -4.61 9.91 -1.06
C GLU A 215 -6.00 9.86 -1.71
N ILE A 216 -6.78 8.81 -1.48
CA ILE A 216 -8.06 8.57 -2.16
C ILE A 216 -9.23 9.15 -1.35
N LEU A 217 -9.46 8.65 -0.14
CA LEU A 217 -10.66 8.91 0.64
C LEU A 217 -10.90 10.40 0.94
N PRO A 218 -9.90 11.21 1.34
CA PRO A 218 -10.13 12.63 1.61
C PRO A 218 -10.61 13.40 0.38
N ARG A 219 -10.21 12.98 -0.83
CA ARG A 219 -10.58 13.65 -2.08
C ARG A 219 -12.02 13.35 -2.47
N GLU A 220 -12.43 12.09 -2.36
CA GLU A 220 -13.79 11.67 -2.67
C GLU A 220 -14.78 12.24 -1.64
N LEU A 221 -14.40 12.30 -0.36
CA LEU A 221 -15.24 12.91 0.68
C LEU A 221 -15.33 14.44 0.56
N ALA A 222 -14.34 15.13 -0.02
CA ALA A 222 -14.35 16.57 -0.21
C ALA A 222 -15.29 17.08 -1.33
N SER A 223 -15.86 16.20 -2.17
CA SER A 223 -16.81 16.62 -3.21
C SER A 223 -18.13 17.18 -2.62
N PRO A 224 -18.87 18.06 -3.31
CA PRO A 224 -20.08 18.70 -2.77
C PRO A 224 -21.32 17.79 -2.66
N GLU A 225 -21.20 16.49 -2.96
CA GLU A 225 -22.30 15.52 -2.89
C GLU A 225 -22.72 15.16 -1.45
N ALA A 226 -23.92 14.57 -1.32
CA ALA A 226 -24.50 14.24 -0.02
C ALA A 226 -23.57 13.32 0.82
N PRO A 227 -23.17 13.73 2.05
CA PRO A 227 -22.15 13.01 2.82
C PRO A 227 -22.59 11.59 3.22
N LEU A 228 -23.87 11.39 3.53
CA LEU A 228 -24.41 10.08 3.91
C LEU A 228 -24.31 9.05 2.77
N ALA A 229 -24.54 9.47 1.52
CA ALA A 229 -24.42 8.58 0.37
C ALA A 229 -22.97 8.08 0.22
N LYS A 230 -21.98 8.96 0.41
CA LYS A 230 -20.56 8.58 0.33
C LYS A 230 -20.15 7.60 1.42
N TRP A 231 -20.52 7.88 2.66
CA TRP A 231 -20.26 6.96 3.77
C TRP A 231 -20.96 5.62 3.56
N SER A 232 -22.16 5.62 2.97
CA SER A 232 -22.84 4.38 2.58
C SER A 232 -22.07 3.60 1.50
N CYS A 233 -21.51 4.28 0.48
CA CYS A 233 -20.68 3.66 -0.54
C CYS A 233 -19.38 3.09 0.03
N VAL A 234 -18.72 3.82 0.93
CA VAL A 234 -17.51 3.35 1.63
C VAL A 234 -17.82 2.12 2.47
N ALA A 235 -18.91 2.15 3.25
CA ALA A 235 -19.35 1.01 4.05
C ALA A 235 -19.72 -0.20 3.18
N ALA A 236 -20.40 0.03 2.05
CA ALA A 236 -20.75 -1.03 1.11
C ALA A 236 -19.50 -1.66 0.47
N GLY A 237 -18.52 -0.85 0.06
CA GLY A 237 -17.24 -1.34 -0.47
C GLY A 237 -16.45 -2.14 0.57
N PHE A 238 -16.40 -1.66 1.81
CA PHE A 238 -15.77 -2.39 2.92
C PHE A 238 -16.47 -3.72 3.19
N ALA A 239 -17.81 -3.74 3.25
CA ALA A 239 -18.59 -4.96 3.46
C ALA A 239 -18.40 -5.96 2.31
N PHE A 240 -18.35 -5.49 1.07
CA PHE A 240 -18.07 -6.33 -0.11
C PHE A 240 -16.69 -6.99 0.00
N MET A 241 -15.65 -6.22 0.33
CA MET A 241 -14.30 -6.75 0.54
C MET A 241 -14.22 -7.71 1.73
N ALA A 242 -14.92 -7.41 2.83
CA ALA A 242 -15.01 -8.29 3.99
C ALA A 242 -15.75 -9.60 3.67
N PHE A 243 -16.73 -9.58 2.77
CA PHE A 243 -17.40 -10.80 2.32
C PHE A 243 -16.48 -11.67 1.47
N ILE A 244 -15.73 -11.08 0.53
CA ILE A 244 -14.74 -11.82 -0.27
C ILE A 244 -13.70 -12.48 0.64
N ALA A 245 -13.25 -11.75 1.66
CA ALA A 245 -12.28 -12.25 2.65
C ALA A 245 -12.72 -13.53 3.37
N LEU A 246 -14.02 -13.69 3.65
CA LEU A 246 -14.52 -14.88 4.36
C LEU A 246 -14.43 -16.17 3.53
N TRP A 247 -14.25 -16.04 2.22
CA TRP A 247 -14.17 -17.16 1.27
C TRP A 247 -12.80 -17.27 0.59
N ALA A 248 -11.90 -16.32 0.90
CA ALA A 248 -10.52 -16.29 0.45
C ALA A 248 -9.60 -16.86 1.53
#